data_AF-A0A3D1ZXC2-F1
#
_entry.id   AF-A0A3D1ZXC2-F1
#
_cell.length_a   1.000
_cell.length_b   1.000
_cell.length_c   1.000
_cell.angle_alpha   90.00
_cell.angle_beta   90.00
_cell.angle_gamma   90.00
#
_symmetry.space_group_name_H-M   'P 1'
#
loop_
_entity.id
_entity.type
_entity.pdbx_description
1 polymer ?
#
loop_
_entity_poly.entity_id
_entity_poly.type
_entity_poly.pdbx_seq_one_letter_code
_entity_poly.pdbx_strand_id
1 'polypeptide(L)'
;MATAQQAKVNLAGAYAAFQRRQQSPGNLAPNIIEYQAPARMRQLDTLLHLSHFSDYLVLLTAPAGSGKSIFAQQFLRVQPTDTCVVQLTPEETLSGPRLVREIVAQLPIEVPKHASLEQSILALQDLSMSLAANDQILLLVIDDAHWLADDALELLANVIPHSAPADARPHVVLFAEPVLVERFETPQFNELRQERFYQLTLAPFSQADSREFLRQLVADLGLPGDADIHAAQLDQLHEMAKGVPGYLDMLMRQALSQGGLQNAANGLPVWHISAIALVLVALLSLWWLNREVVDEFDLAGHASVELGAQATAFPEPVSSGTLKPLPVLEPLVLSPEPEFNPRQPQEVEAATEVLPVAEGLVDPQQQQQIDDLLQQSEALHEQLQQAAVQMSQVSPEATLPVPQQAVVTPQSEPVASVQPATIEVAKRLNDIEQRFMALPKEHYSLQVLGARYEATAKQFLTSLGAVKLPVYVLELERGGEPWFVVLVGDFVSQRDARNAIENLPQKVRNLQPWARPVTKLQQQLVNKINAGGE
;
A
#
# COMPACT_ATOMS: atom_id res chain seq x y z
N MET A 1 38.04 36.00 24.84
CA MET A 1 38.54 35.26 23.65
C MET A 1 39.30 34.05 24.14
N ALA A 2 38.65 32.88 24.14
CA ALA A 2 39.30 31.58 24.22
C ALA A 2 38.45 30.63 23.36
N THR A 3 39.15 29.99 22.43
CA THR A 3 38.69 29.24 21.27
C THR A 3 37.76 28.07 21.62
N ALA A 4 36.54 28.10 21.07
CA ALA A 4 35.68 26.92 20.95
C ALA A 4 36.29 26.00 19.89
N GLN A 5 37.16 25.09 20.34
CA GLN A 5 37.64 23.98 19.53
C GLN A 5 36.44 23.04 19.33
N GLN A 6 35.83 23.05 18.15
CA GLN A 6 34.84 22.05 17.72
C GLN A 6 35.47 20.67 17.91
N ALA A 7 35.02 19.92 18.90
CA ALA A 7 35.34 18.52 19.06
C ALA A 7 34.69 17.79 17.89
N LYS A 8 35.46 17.50 16.83
CA LYS A 8 35.06 16.54 15.79
C LYS A 8 34.74 15.23 16.50
N VAL A 9 33.46 14.94 16.69
CA VAL A 9 33.00 13.67 17.23
C VAL A 9 33.53 12.58 16.28
N ASN A 10 34.37 11.68 16.79
CA ASN A 10 34.90 10.58 16.00
C ASN A 10 33.80 9.54 15.81
N LEU A 11 32.90 9.81 14.85
CA LEU A 11 31.75 8.97 14.51
C LEU A 11 32.17 7.54 14.16
N ALA A 12 33.31 7.37 13.48
CA ALA A 12 33.87 6.05 13.20
C ALA A 12 34.27 5.30 14.49
N GLY A 13 34.89 6.00 15.44
CA GLY A 13 35.26 5.41 16.74
C GLY A 13 34.04 5.00 17.57
N ALA A 14 32.98 5.82 17.58
CA ALA A 14 31.73 5.52 18.27
C ALA A 14 30.95 4.38 17.59
N TYR A 15 30.90 4.36 16.26
CA TYR A 15 30.31 3.26 15.48
C TYR A 15 31.06 1.93 15.69
N ALA A 16 32.40 1.96 15.71
CA ALA A 16 33.22 0.78 16.01
C ALA A 16 33.05 0.30 17.46
N ALA A 17 32.72 1.18 18.40
CA ALA A 17 32.35 0.80 19.77
C ALA A 17 30.96 0.16 19.83
N PHE A 18 29.99 0.69 19.09
CA PHE A 18 28.66 0.10 18.94
C PHE A 18 28.72 -1.31 18.33
N GLN A 19 29.48 -1.51 17.25
CA GLN A 19 29.64 -2.84 16.63
C GLN A 19 30.22 -3.88 17.61
N ARG A 20 31.21 -3.50 18.43
CA ARG A 20 31.74 -4.37 19.48
C ARG A 20 30.70 -4.73 20.54
N ARG A 21 29.78 -3.82 20.86
CA ARG A 21 28.69 -4.05 21.80
C ARG A 21 27.62 -5.00 21.22
N GLN A 22 27.34 -4.93 19.90
CA GLN A 22 26.44 -5.85 19.18
C GLN A 22 27.02 -7.28 19.07
N GLN A 23 28.34 -7.40 18.92
CA GLN A 23 29.02 -8.71 18.84
C GLN A 23 29.26 -9.37 20.22
N SER A 24 28.88 -8.70 21.31
CA SER A 24 29.04 -9.27 22.66
C SER A 24 27.99 -10.37 22.89
N PRO A 25 28.41 -11.63 23.16
CA PRO A 25 27.49 -12.74 23.36
C PRO A 25 26.71 -12.51 24.65
N GLY A 26 25.42 -12.15 24.52
CA GLY A 26 24.53 -11.89 25.65
C GLY A 26 23.38 -10.91 25.39
N ASN A 27 23.45 -10.10 24.32
CA ASN A 27 22.38 -9.18 23.92
C ASN A 27 22.12 -9.29 22.42
N LEU A 28 21.37 -10.31 22.00
CA LEU A 28 21.00 -10.52 20.59
C LEU A 28 19.48 -10.47 20.45
N ALA A 29 18.91 -9.29 20.68
CA ALA A 29 17.87 -8.82 19.79
C ALA A 29 18.54 -7.74 18.93
N PRO A 30 18.55 -7.84 17.59
CA PRO A 30 18.94 -6.69 16.78
C PRO A 30 18.10 -5.52 17.27
N ASN A 31 18.73 -4.36 17.51
CA ASN A 31 17.99 -3.17 17.89
C ASN A 31 17.11 -2.83 16.67
N ILE A 32 15.87 -3.31 16.70
CA ILE A 32 14.87 -3.07 15.67
C ILE A 32 14.54 -1.59 15.82
N ILE A 33 14.99 -0.79 14.85
CA ILE A 33 14.70 0.64 14.85
C ILE A 33 13.22 0.77 14.54
N GLU A 34 12.44 0.99 15.58
CA GLU A 34 11.00 1.23 15.51
C GLU A 34 10.75 2.69 15.12
N TYR A 35 11.16 3.07 13.91
CA TYR A 35 10.66 4.31 13.32
C TYR A 35 9.43 3.99 12.49
N GLN A 36 8.30 4.64 12.81
CA GLN A 36 7.08 4.51 12.06
C GLN A 36 6.68 5.85 11.45
N ALA A 37 6.82 5.96 10.13
CA ALA A 37 6.22 7.05 9.38
C ALA A 37 4.69 7.05 9.61
N PRO A 38 4.04 8.23 9.74
CA PRO A 38 2.59 8.31 9.95
C PRO A 38 1.76 7.59 8.88
N ALA A 39 2.27 7.49 7.64
CA ALA A 39 1.66 6.71 6.58
C ALA A 39 1.67 5.20 6.86
N ARG A 40 2.76 4.67 7.43
CA ARG A 40 2.87 3.25 7.78
C ARG A 40 2.01 2.89 8.99
N MET A 41 1.87 3.78 9.97
CA MET A 41 0.94 3.57 11.09
C MET A 41 -0.51 3.38 10.60
N ARG A 42 -0.97 4.23 9.66
CA ARG A 42 -2.29 4.06 9.05
C ARG A 42 -2.44 2.74 8.29
N GLN A 43 -1.37 2.28 7.64
CA GLN A 43 -1.37 0.97 6.97
C GLN A 43 -1.41 -0.18 7.97
N LEU A 44 -0.74 -0.04 9.12
CA LEU A 44 -0.76 -1.00 10.20
C LEU A 44 -2.19 -1.12 10.79
N ASP A 45 -2.84 0.01 11.07
CA ASP A 45 -4.23 0.05 11.52
C ASP A 45 -5.18 -0.60 10.50
N THR A 46 -4.93 -0.35 9.21
CA THR A 46 -5.71 -0.95 8.12
C THR A 46 -5.49 -2.46 8.08
N LEU A 47 -4.25 -2.92 8.20
CA LEU A 47 -3.91 -4.34 8.22
C LEU A 47 -4.54 -5.04 9.42
N LEU A 48 -4.48 -4.45 10.62
CA LEU A 48 -5.13 -4.98 11.83
C LEU A 48 -6.64 -5.10 11.69
N HIS A 49 -7.28 -4.08 11.11
CA HIS A 49 -8.71 -4.13 10.86
C HIS A 49 -9.05 -5.25 9.87
N LEU A 50 -8.30 -5.36 8.77
CA LEU A 50 -8.55 -6.40 7.76
C LEU A 50 -8.28 -7.80 8.31
N SER A 51 -7.26 -7.97 9.15
CA SER A 51 -6.90 -9.28 9.72
C SER A 51 -7.90 -9.79 10.75
N HIS A 52 -8.79 -8.96 11.30
CA HIS A 52 -9.80 -9.40 12.27
C HIS A 52 -11.23 -9.35 11.74
N PHE A 53 -11.54 -8.41 10.86
CA PHE A 53 -12.93 -8.13 10.47
C PHE A 53 -13.23 -8.48 9.01
N SER A 54 -12.28 -9.09 8.30
CA SER A 54 -12.51 -9.49 6.91
C SER A 54 -12.07 -10.91 6.63
N ASP A 55 -12.83 -11.59 5.78
CA ASP A 55 -12.53 -12.94 5.27
C ASP A 55 -11.54 -12.90 4.09
N TYR A 56 -10.87 -11.77 3.87
CA TYR A 56 -9.94 -11.60 2.78
C TYR A 56 -8.57 -12.15 3.17
N LEU A 57 -7.92 -12.83 2.22
CA LEU A 57 -6.48 -13.00 2.25
C LEU A 57 -5.85 -11.61 2.08
N VAL A 58 -5.06 -11.15 3.04
CA VAL A 58 -4.40 -9.85 2.95
C VAL A 58 -2.99 -10.03 2.42
N LEU A 59 -2.69 -9.44 1.26
CA LEU A 59 -1.38 -9.48 0.65
C LEU A 59 -0.69 -8.12 0.83
N LEU A 60 0.37 -8.08 1.64
CA LEU A 60 1.22 -6.92 1.79
C LEU A 60 2.47 -7.06 0.92
N THR A 61 2.62 -6.19 -0.07
CA THR A 61 3.74 -6.21 -1.01
C THR A 61 4.67 -5.02 -0.87
N ALA A 62 5.97 -5.28 -0.99
CA ALA A 62 6.98 -4.23 -1.06
C ALA A 62 8.29 -4.78 -1.65
N PRO A 63 9.10 -3.96 -2.32
CA PRO A 63 10.45 -4.34 -2.73
C PRO A 63 11.32 -4.84 -1.56
N ALA A 64 12.35 -5.62 -1.85
CA ALA A 64 13.38 -6.00 -0.89
C ALA A 64 13.92 -4.79 -0.11
N GLY A 65 14.17 -4.94 1.19
CA GLY A 65 14.68 -3.86 2.03
C GLY A 65 13.67 -2.78 2.41
N SER A 66 12.40 -2.89 2.02
CA SER A 66 11.37 -1.89 2.38
C SER A 66 10.97 -1.90 3.88
N GLY A 67 11.48 -2.86 4.65
CA GLY A 67 11.14 -3.07 6.06
C GLY A 67 9.90 -3.93 6.29
N LYS A 68 9.57 -4.85 5.35
CA LYS A 68 8.42 -5.77 5.44
C LYS A 68 8.45 -6.58 6.74
N SER A 69 9.57 -7.22 7.06
CA SER A 69 9.71 -8.05 8.27
C SER A 69 9.59 -7.24 9.56
N ILE A 70 10.10 -5.99 9.59
CA ILE A 70 9.91 -5.09 10.73
C ILE A 70 8.43 -4.73 10.88
N PHE A 71 7.75 -4.44 9.78
CA PHE A 71 6.32 -4.16 9.77
C PHE A 71 5.50 -5.38 10.21
N ALA A 72 5.87 -6.59 9.77
CA ALA A 72 5.25 -7.84 10.19
C ALA A 72 5.41 -8.07 11.71
N GLN A 73 6.61 -7.84 12.25
CA GLN A 73 6.85 -7.93 13.69
C GLN A 73 6.04 -6.89 14.48
N GLN A 74 5.92 -5.67 13.98
CA GLN A 74 5.07 -4.64 14.60
C GLN A 74 3.60 -5.06 14.60
N PHE A 75 3.12 -5.58 13.48
CA PHE A 75 1.78 -6.13 13.35
C PHE A 75 1.53 -7.28 14.33
N LEU A 76 2.49 -8.18 14.51
CA LEU A 76 2.39 -9.30 15.46
C LEU A 76 2.38 -8.84 16.92
N ARG A 77 3.12 -7.77 17.27
CA ARG A 77 3.20 -7.22 18.64
C ARG A 77 1.91 -6.58 19.13
N VAL A 78 1.12 -6.03 18.21
CA VAL A 78 -0.11 -5.30 18.53
C VAL A 78 -1.37 -6.15 18.34
N GLN A 79 -1.19 -7.47 18.14
CA GLN A 79 -2.31 -8.40 18.05
C GLN A 79 -3.07 -8.49 19.39
N PRO A 80 -4.41 -8.51 19.35
CA PRO A 80 -5.25 -8.77 20.50
C PRO A 80 -4.98 -10.15 21.14
N THR A 81 -5.36 -10.30 22.42
CA THR A 81 -5.16 -11.55 23.17
C THR A 81 -6.07 -12.69 22.74
N ASP A 82 -7.15 -12.39 22.02
CA ASP A 82 -8.12 -13.29 21.40
C ASP A 82 -7.66 -13.82 20.03
N THR A 83 -6.44 -13.47 19.59
CA THR A 83 -5.87 -13.96 18.34
C THR A 83 -4.86 -15.08 18.59
N CYS A 84 -5.12 -16.27 18.05
CA CYS A 84 -4.13 -17.34 17.96
C CYS A 84 -3.27 -17.12 16.72
N VAL A 85 -1.99 -16.83 16.90
CA VAL A 85 -1.09 -16.44 15.81
C VAL A 85 -0.12 -17.55 15.46
N VAL A 86 -0.01 -17.89 14.18
CA VAL A 86 1.06 -18.73 13.62
C VAL A 86 1.91 -17.88 12.68
N GLN A 87 3.22 -17.81 12.95
CA GLN A 87 4.15 -17.07 12.10
C GLN A 87 5.08 -18.03 11.37
N LEU A 88 5.21 -17.86 10.06
CA LEU A 88 6.17 -18.58 9.23
C LEU A 88 7.05 -17.62 8.44
N THR A 89 8.31 -18.00 8.25
CA THR A 89 9.28 -17.26 7.44
C THR A 89 10.07 -18.27 6.62
N PRO A 90 9.52 -18.74 5.48
CA PRO A 90 10.23 -19.64 4.57
C PRO A 90 11.53 -19.03 4.07
N GLU A 91 12.63 -19.79 4.17
CA GLU A 91 13.95 -19.44 3.61
C GLU A 91 14.17 -20.04 2.21
N GLU A 92 13.33 -21.01 1.81
CA GLU A 92 13.39 -21.74 0.56
C GLU A 92 11.98 -22.10 0.08
N THR A 93 11.87 -22.59 -1.16
CA THR A 93 10.57 -22.93 -1.76
C THR A 93 9.79 -23.91 -0.88
N LEU A 94 8.61 -23.48 -0.42
CA LEU A 94 7.77 -24.22 0.52
C LEU A 94 6.55 -24.79 -0.19
N SER A 95 6.43 -26.13 -0.22
CA SER A 95 5.28 -26.84 -0.78
C SER A 95 4.10 -26.89 0.18
N GLY A 96 2.90 -27.12 -0.36
CA GLY A 96 1.66 -27.19 0.42
C GLY A 96 1.70 -28.19 1.58
N PRO A 97 2.14 -29.44 1.38
CA PRO A 97 2.26 -30.41 2.48
C PRO A 97 3.23 -30.00 3.57
N ARG A 98 4.35 -29.35 3.22
CA ARG A 98 5.34 -28.89 4.18
C ARG A 98 4.83 -27.67 4.94
N LEU A 99 4.15 -26.74 4.27
CA LEU A 99 3.48 -25.59 4.87
C LEU A 99 2.50 -26.03 5.96
N VAL A 100 1.54 -26.91 5.64
CA VAL A 100 0.54 -27.37 6.61
C VAL A 100 1.20 -28.05 7.81
N ARG A 101 2.25 -28.86 7.57
CA ARG A 101 3.00 -29.49 8.64
C ARG A 101 3.72 -28.49 9.56
N GLU A 102 4.28 -27.42 9.00
CA GLU A 102 4.91 -26.36 9.79
C GLU A 102 3.89 -25.55 10.59
N ILE A 103 2.71 -25.27 10.02
CA ILE A 103 1.60 -24.62 10.74
C ILE A 103 1.15 -25.48 11.91
N VAL A 104 0.82 -26.75 11.66
CA VAL A 104 0.34 -27.69 12.68
C VAL A 104 1.37 -27.87 13.80
N ALA A 105 2.67 -27.87 13.48
CA ALA A 105 3.73 -28.03 14.48
C ALA A 105 3.84 -26.86 15.48
N GLN A 106 3.34 -25.67 15.12
CA GLN A 106 3.30 -24.51 16.02
C GLN A 106 2.01 -24.43 16.85
N LEU A 107 1.01 -25.24 16.50
CA LEU A 107 -0.30 -25.22 17.14
C LEU A 107 -0.40 -26.32 18.20
N PRO A 108 -1.24 -26.13 19.25
CA PRO A 108 -1.47 -27.12 20.29
C PRO A 108 -2.42 -28.24 19.80
N ILE A 109 -2.16 -28.82 18.63
CA ILE A 109 -2.98 -29.87 18.02
C ILE A 109 -2.24 -31.21 18.05
N GLU A 110 -2.93 -32.26 18.46
CA GLU A 110 -2.41 -33.64 18.36
C GLU A 110 -2.69 -34.22 16.97
N VAL A 111 -1.74 -34.07 16.05
CA VAL A 111 -1.79 -34.71 14.73
C VAL A 111 -0.80 -35.89 14.68
N PRO A 112 -1.23 -37.09 14.23
CA PRO A 112 -0.34 -38.24 14.10
C PRO A 112 0.90 -37.91 13.25
N LYS A 113 2.08 -38.44 13.61
CA LYS A 113 3.36 -38.19 12.90
C LYS A 113 3.35 -38.58 11.41
N HIS A 114 2.40 -39.43 11.00
CA HIS A 114 2.19 -39.88 9.63
C HIS A 114 0.81 -39.48 9.09
N ALA A 115 0.21 -38.43 9.65
CA ALA A 115 -1.05 -37.93 9.17
C ALA A 115 -0.96 -37.55 7.69
N SER A 116 -2.01 -37.83 6.94
CA SER A 116 -2.13 -37.35 5.58
C SER A 116 -2.26 -35.82 5.57
N LEU A 117 -2.03 -35.20 4.40
CA LEU A 117 -2.27 -33.78 4.20
C LEU A 117 -3.72 -33.42 4.57
N GLU A 118 -4.67 -34.21 4.08
CA GLU A 118 -6.10 -34.04 4.34
C GLU A 118 -6.42 -34.07 5.85
N GLN A 119 -5.86 -35.04 6.59
CA GLN A 119 -6.04 -35.11 8.04
C GLN A 119 -5.49 -33.87 8.76
N SER A 120 -4.36 -33.34 8.29
CA SER A 120 -3.74 -32.15 8.87
C SER A 120 -4.55 -30.89 8.57
N ILE A 121 -5.13 -30.79 7.37
CA ILE A 121 -6.04 -29.71 6.99
C ILE A 121 -7.32 -29.76 7.82
N LEU A 122 -7.94 -30.94 7.95
CA LEU A 122 -9.14 -31.13 8.78
C LEU A 122 -8.88 -30.74 10.23
N ALA A 123 -7.74 -31.15 10.80
CA ALA A 123 -7.39 -30.79 12.17
C ALA A 123 -7.19 -29.27 12.35
N LEU A 124 -6.64 -28.58 11.34
CA LEU A 124 -6.50 -27.12 11.35
C LEU A 124 -7.87 -26.42 11.25
N GLN A 125 -8.77 -26.95 10.43
CA GLN A 125 -10.14 -26.45 10.31
C GLN A 125 -10.93 -26.65 11.62
N ASP A 126 -10.81 -27.82 12.25
CA ASP A 126 -11.42 -28.12 13.55
C ASP A 126 -10.91 -27.16 14.64
N LEU A 127 -9.59 -26.90 14.67
CA LEU A 127 -9.03 -25.90 15.58
C LEU A 127 -9.63 -24.52 15.30
N SER A 128 -9.67 -24.08 14.05
CA SER A 128 -10.23 -22.78 13.67
C SER A 128 -11.68 -22.62 14.13
N MET A 129 -12.50 -23.66 13.96
CA MET A 129 -13.89 -23.69 14.46
C MET A 129 -13.95 -23.64 15.99
N SER A 130 -13.06 -24.34 16.68
CA SER A 130 -13.02 -24.33 18.15
C SER A 130 -12.59 -22.98 18.72
N LEU A 131 -11.69 -22.26 18.03
CA LEU A 131 -11.28 -20.91 18.40
C LEU A 131 -12.44 -19.93 18.18
N ALA A 132 -13.11 -20.01 17.03
CA ALA A 132 -14.26 -19.16 16.71
C ALA A 132 -15.42 -19.34 17.70
N ALA A 133 -15.64 -20.56 18.19
CA ALA A 133 -16.64 -20.82 19.23
C ALA A 133 -16.33 -20.15 20.58
N ASN A 134 -15.09 -19.72 20.81
CA ASN A 134 -14.63 -18.98 21.99
C ASN A 134 -14.39 -17.49 21.68
N ASP A 135 -14.96 -16.96 20.61
CA ASP A 135 -14.72 -15.59 20.12
C ASP A 135 -13.23 -15.30 19.85
N GLN A 136 -12.46 -16.33 19.48
CA GLN A 136 -11.05 -16.22 19.10
C GLN A 136 -10.87 -16.49 17.61
N ILE A 137 -9.81 -15.93 17.02
CA ILE A 137 -9.49 -16.11 15.61
C ILE A 137 -8.15 -16.82 15.41
N LEU A 138 -8.03 -17.61 14.35
CA LEU A 138 -6.75 -18.17 13.90
C LEU A 138 -6.16 -17.25 12.83
N LEU A 139 -4.99 -16.66 13.12
CA LEU A 139 -4.27 -15.78 12.22
C LEU A 139 -2.97 -16.45 11.73
N LEU A 140 -2.89 -16.69 10.42
CA LEU A 140 -1.71 -17.21 9.74
C LEU A 140 -0.93 -16.06 9.10
N VAL A 141 0.29 -15.83 9.57
CA VAL A 141 1.17 -14.78 9.07
C VAL A 141 2.40 -15.40 8.41
N ILE A 142 2.55 -15.20 7.11
CA ILE A 142 3.70 -15.72 6.35
C ILE A 142 4.54 -14.53 5.88
N ASP A 143 5.74 -14.39 6.42
CA ASP A 143 6.76 -13.47 5.90
C ASP A 143 7.53 -14.11 4.74
N ASP A 144 8.03 -13.30 3.82
CA ASP A 144 8.70 -13.77 2.59
C ASP A 144 7.90 -14.82 1.79
N ALA A 145 6.58 -14.61 1.70
CA ALA A 145 5.64 -15.51 1.02
C ALA A 145 5.89 -15.71 -0.49
N HIS A 146 6.83 -14.98 -1.08
CA HIS A 146 7.30 -15.22 -2.45
C HIS A 146 7.96 -16.60 -2.63
N TRP A 147 8.43 -17.22 -1.53
CA TRP A 147 8.93 -18.60 -1.51
C TRP A 147 7.83 -19.67 -1.50
N LEU A 148 6.55 -19.30 -1.35
CA LEU A 148 5.48 -20.30 -1.40
C LEU A 148 5.32 -20.84 -2.83
N ALA A 149 5.28 -22.16 -2.95
CA ALA A 149 4.91 -22.83 -4.19
C ALA A 149 3.42 -22.62 -4.52
N ASP A 150 3.03 -22.89 -5.77
CA ASP A 150 1.66 -22.64 -6.23
C ASP A 150 0.62 -23.47 -5.45
N ASP A 151 0.95 -24.72 -5.12
CA ASP A 151 0.12 -25.60 -4.31
C ASP A 151 -0.09 -25.06 -2.89
N ALA A 152 0.94 -24.46 -2.28
CA ALA A 152 0.86 -23.84 -0.96
C ALA A 152 -0.05 -22.61 -0.96
N LEU A 153 0.03 -21.78 -2.01
CA LEU A 153 -0.82 -20.59 -2.16
C LEU A 153 -2.29 -20.98 -2.35
N GLU A 154 -2.56 -22.01 -3.16
CA GLU A 154 -3.90 -22.56 -3.36
C GLU A 154 -4.48 -23.13 -2.06
N LEU A 155 -3.67 -23.84 -1.27
CA LEU A 155 -4.11 -24.35 0.03
C LEU A 155 -4.51 -23.23 0.99
N LEU A 156 -3.69 -22.17 1.10
CA LEU A 156 -3.96 -21.05 2.01
C LEU A 156 -5.18 -20.24 1.59
N ALA A 157 -5.36 -20.04 0.29
CA ALA A 157 -6.34 -19.11 -0.22
C ALA A 157 -7.71 -19.77 -0.48
N ASN A 158 -7.73 -21.05 -0.86
CA ASN A 158 -8.97 -21.78 -1.15
C ASN A 158 -9.24 -22.89 -0.14
N VAL A 159 -8.34 -23.85 0.03
CA VAL A 159 -8.67 -25.13 0.71
C VAL A 159 -8.87 -24.96 2.21
N ILE A 160 -7.98 -24.22 2.87
CA ILE A 160 -8.07 -24.00 4.32
C ILE A 160 -9.33 -23.18 4.68
N PRO A 161 -9.68 -22.08 3.97
CA PRO A 161 -10.88 -21.29 4.29
C PRO A 161 -12.22 -21.88 3.81
N HIS A 162 -12.27 -22.68 2.74
CA HIS A 162 -13.57 -23.03 2.11
C HIS A 162 -14.51 -23.85 3.00
N SER A 163 -13.97 -24.69 3.87
CA SER A 163 -14.76 -25.63 4.66
C SER A 163 -15.33 -25.03 5.96
N ALA A 164 -14.86 -23.84 6.36
CA ALA A 164 -15.30 -23.18 7.59
C ALA A 164 -16.43 -22.15 7.33
N PRO A 165 -17.40 -22.01 8.26
CA PRO A 165 -18.32 -20.87 8.31
C PRO A 165 -17.55 -19.55 8.23
N ALA A 166 -18.13 -18.50 7.65
CA ALA A 166 -17.45 -17.21 7.44
C ALA A 166 -16.69 -16.72 8.69
N ASP A 167 -17.35 -16.77 9.84
CA ASP A 167 -16.81 -16.31 11.14
C ASP A 167 -15.75 -17.25 11.76
N ALA A 168 -15.53 -18.43 11.18
CA ALA A 168 -14.61 -19.45 11.69
C ALA A 168 -13.44 -19.75 10.74
N ARG A 169 -13.28 -18.94 9.69
CA ARG A 169 -12.19 -19.09 8.71
C ARG A 169 -10.87 -18.61 9.31
N PRO A 170 -9.76 -19.32 9.05
CA PRO A 170 -8.45 -18.77 9.36
C PRO A 170 -8.20 -17.51 8.54
N HIS A 171 -7.76 -16.44 9.20
CA HIS A 171 -7.33 -15.21 8.56
C HIS A 171 -5.89 -15.38 8.08
N VAL A 172 -5.60 -14.98 6.84
CA VAL A 172 -4.28 -15.16 6.23
C VAL A 172 -3.69 -13.81 5.82
N VAL A 173 -2.48 -13.53 6.31
CA VAL A 173 -1.69 -12.35 5.94
C VAL A 173 -0.37 -12.79 5.33
N LEU A 174 -0.14 -12.39 4.08
CA LEU A 174 1.08 -12.68 3.33
C LEU A 174 1.92 -11.42 3.18
N PHE A 175 3.19 -11.47 3.58
CA PHE A 175 4.17 -10.44 3.25
C PHE A 175 5.06 -10.94 2.11
N ALA A 176 5.09 -10.23 1.00
CA ALA A 176 5.77 -10.71 -0.20
C ALA A 176 6.44 -9.58 -1.00
N GLU A 177 7.24 -10.00 -1.99
CA GLU A 177 7.68 -9.10 -3.05
C GLU A 177 6.59 -8.94 -4.12
N PRO A 178 6.64 -7.86 -4.93
CA PRO A 178 5.64 -7.60 -5.97
C PRO A 178 5.46 -8.75 -6.97
N VAL A 179 6.47 -9.60 -7.17
CA VAL A 179 6.42 -10.80 -8.02
C VAL A 179 5.24 -11.73 -7.66
N LEU A 180 4.84 -11.79 -6.38
CA LEU A 180 3.71 -12.63 -5.97
C LEU A 180 2.37 -12.10 -6.48
N VAL A 181 2.23 -10.78 -6.67
CA VAL A 181 1.04 -10.17 -7.28
C VAL A 181 0.92 -10.61 -8.74
N GLU A 182 2.03 -10.55 -9.49
CA GLU A 182 2.08 -11.01 -10.88
C GLU A 182 1.72 -12.50 -10.99
N ARG A 183 2.18 -13.33 -10.03
CA ARG A 183 1.78 -14.73 -9.93
C ARG A 183 0.27 -14.85 -9.75
N PHE A 184 -0.36 -14.10 -8.84
CA PHE A 184 -1.82 -14.13 -8.66
C PHE A 184 -2.61 -13.65 -9.89
N GLU A 185 -2.01 -12.83 -10.75
CA GLU A 185 -2.62 -12.42 -12.02
C GLU A 185 -2.65 -13.52 -13.09
N THR A 186 -1.87 -14.60 -12.93
CA THR A 186 -1.86 -15.72 -13.89
C THR A 186 -3.18 -16.50 -13.92
N PRO A 187 -3.54 -17.18 -15.03
CA PRO A 187 -4.80 -17.91 -15.16
C PRO A 187 -5.02 -19.03 -14.14
N GLN A 188 -3.95 -19.63 -13.62
CA GLN A 188 -4.01 -20.69 -12.60
C GLN A 188 -4.61 -20.22 -11.27
N PHE A 189 -4.56 -18.92 -10.97
CA PHE A 189 -5.14 -18.33 -9.75
C PHE A 189 -6.41 -17.51 -10.03
N ASN A 190 -7.12 -17.82 -11.13
CA ASN A 190 -8.31 -17.05 -11.51
C ASN A 190 -9.41 -17.09 -10.43
N GLU A 191 -9.55 -18.19 -9.69
CA GLU A 191 -10.47 -18.29 -8.55
C GLU A 191 -10.07 -17.34 -7.41
N LEU A 192 -8.77 -17.24 -7.08
CA LEU A 192 -8.26 -16.31 -6.07
C LEU A 192 -8.53 -14.84 -6.45
N ARG A 193 -8.43 -14.51 -7.75
CA ARG A 193 -8.74 -13.18 -8.28
C ARG A 193 -10.22 -12.84 -8.23
N GLN A 194 -11.10 -13.81 -8.41
CA GLN A 194 -12.54 -13.57 -8.43
C GLN A 194 -13.12 -13.37 -7.04
N GLU A 195 -12.52 -13.96 -6.00
CA GLU A 195 -13.11 -13.93 -4.67
C GLU A 195 -12.42 -13.01 -3.66
N ARG A 196 -11.11 -13.11 -3.35
CA ARG A 196 -10.79 -12.89 -1.92
C ARG A 196 -9.39 -12.42 -1.52
N PHE A 197 -8.67 -11.59 -2.28
CA PHE A 197 -7.48 -10.93 -1.70
C PHE A 197 -7.49 -9.41 -1.74
N TYR A 198 -7.03 -8.82 -0.63
CA TYR A 198 -6.84 -7.38 -0.47
C TYR A 198 -5.34 -7.06 -0.52
N GLN A 199 -4.93 -6.24 -1.48
CA GLN A 199 -3.53 -5.84 -1.62
C GLN A 199 -3.23 -4.54 -0.87
N LEU A 200 -2.20 -4.58 -0.03
CA LEU A 200 -1.56 -3.41 0.58
C LEU A 200 -0.13 -3.27 0.04
N THR A 201 0.25 -2.09 -0.44
CA THR A 201 1.64 -1.85 -0.88
C THR A 201 2.34 -0.93 0.12
N LEU A 202 3.49 -1.35 0.67
CA LEU A 202 4.31 -0.45 1.48
C LEU A 202 5.09 0.49 0.57
N ALA A 203 4.77 1.78 0.67
CA ALA A 203 5.49 2.81 -0.04
C ALA A 203 6.90 3.02 0.56
N PRO A 204 7.89 3.41 -0.27
CA PRO A 204 9.12 4.02 0.21
C PRO A 204 8.83 5.24 1.08
N PHE A 205 9.75 5.57 1.98
CA PHE A 205 9.65 6.76 2.81
C PHE A 205 9.70 8.03 1.96
N SER A 206 8.92 9.03 2.38
CA SER A 206 9.11 10.39 1.87
C SER A 206 10.48 10.93 2.30
N GLN A 207 10.92 12.03 1.68
CA GLN A 207 12.14 12.72 2.10
C GLN A 207 12.08 13.14 3.58
N ALA A 208 10.93 13.63 4.03
CA ALA A 208 10.73 14.01 5.43
C ALA A 208 10.83 12.79 6.36
N ASP A 209 10.18 11.68 6.00
CA ASP A 209 10.23 10.45 6.78
C ASP A 209 11.63 9.83 6.80
N SER A 210 12.37 9.94 5.70
CA SER A 210 13.74 9.42 5.59
C SER A 210 14.69 10.20 6.50
N ARG A 211 14.55 11.53 6.59
CA ARG A 211 15.34 12.35 7.52
C ARG A 211 15.10 11.91 8.96
N GLU A 212 13.84 11.73 9.34
CA GLU A 212 13.48 11.36 10.70
C GLU A 212 13.92 9.93 11.04
N PHE A 213 13.72 8.99 10.11
CA PHE A 213 14.26 7.64 10.21
C PHE A 213 15.77 7.63 10.45
N LEU A 214 16.52 8.40 9.65
CA LEU A 214 17.98 8.47 9.76
C LEU A 214 18.43 9.13 11.07
N ARG A 215 17.70 10.14 11.56
CA ARG A 215 17.99 10.75 12.87
C ARG A 215 17.76 9.76 14.01
N GLN A 216 16.64 9.04 13.98
CA GLN A 216 16.36 8.02 14.99
C GLN A 216 17.40 6.90 14.93
N LEU A 217 17.77 6.44 13.73
CA LEU A 217 18.85 5.47 13.55
C LEU A 217 20.16 5.94 14.20
N VAL A 218 20.54 7.20 14.04
CA VAL A 218 21.75 7.77 14.67
C VAL A 218 21.62 7.85 16.18
N ALA A 219 20.45 8.26 16.69
CA ALA A 219 20.16 8.31 18.11
C ALA A 219 20.24 6.92 18.75
N ASP A 220 19.68 5.91 18.11
CA ASP A 220 19.69 4.50 18.56
C ASP A 220 21.11 3.89 18.55
N LEU A 221 22.01 4.43 17.72
CA LEU A 221 23.43 4.08 17.73
C LEU A 221 24.20 4.75 18.89
N GLY A 222 23.54 5.58 19.71
CA GLY A 222 24.15 6.29 20.83
C GLY A 222 25.07 7.44 20.40
N LEU A 223 24.90 7.94 19.17
CA LEU A 223 25.60 9.11 18.66
C LEU A 223 24.80 10.37 19.05
N PRO A 224 25.44 11.52 19.32
CA PRO A 224 24.73 12.74 19.66
C PRO A 224 23.80 13.13 18.51
N GLY A 225 22.49 12.93 18.73
CA GLY A 225 21.43 13.34 17.82
C GLY A 225 21.49 14.83 17.56
N ASP A 226 21.26 15.21 16.31
CA ASP A 226 21.17 16.57 15.77
C ASP A 226 22.44 17.43 15.68
N ALA A 227 23.53 17.14 16.40
CA ALA A 227 24.63 18.12 16.47
C ALA A 227 25.48 18.26 15.19
N ASP A 228 25.63 17.21 14.36
CA ASP A 228 26.64 17.19 13.29
C ASP A 228 26.15 16.72 11.90
N ILE A 229 24.88 16.31 11.74
CA ILE A 229 24.37 15.81 10.44
C ILE A 229 23.55 16.88 9.73
N HIS A 230 24.08 17.42 8.64
CA HIS A 230 23.39 18.43 7.85
C HIS A 230 22.20 17.83 7.09
N ALA A 231 21.07 18.55 7.06
CA ALA A 231 19.87 18.12 6.33
C ALA A 231 20.14 17.78 4.84
N ALA A 232 21.07 18.52 4.20
CA ALA A 232 21.48 18.24 2.82
C ALA A 232 22.12 16.86 2.64
N GLN A 233 22.83 16.34 3.65
CA GLN A 233 23.42 15.00 3.60
C GLN A 233 22.34 13.92 3.75
N LEU A 234 21.34 14.16 4.63
CA LEU A 234 20.18 13.28 4.76
C LEU A 234 19.36 13.23 3.47
N ASP A 235 19.26 14.35 2.77
CA ASP A 235 18.59 14.44 1.47
C ASP A 235 19.35 13.67 0.39
N GLN A 236 20.68 13.79 0.36
CA GLN A 236 21.51 13.00 -0.54
C GLN A 236 21.35 11.50 -0.28
N LEU A 237 21.34 11.09 0.99
CA LEU A 237 21.06 9.69 1.35
C LEU A 237 19.67 9.24 0.91
N HIS A 238 18.65 10.10 1.05
CA HIS A 238 17.30 9.82 0.56
C HIS A 238 17.27 9.63 -0.96
N GLU A 239 17.89 10.53 -1.73
CA GLU A 239 17.97 10.44 -3.19
C GLU A 239 18.68 9.16 -3.65
N MET A 240 19.83 8.84 -3.02
CA MET A 240 20.54 7.58 -3.27
C MET A 240 19.66 6.38 -2.92
N ALA A 241 18.99 6.42 -1.77
CA ALA A 241 18.20 5.31 -1.27
C ALA A 241 16.81 5.16 -1.91
N LYS A 242 16.35 6.20 -2.63
CA LYS A 242 14.97 6.35 -3.10
C LYS A 242 13.92 6.13 -2.00
N GLY A 243 14.25 6.50 -0.76
CA GLY A 243 13.39 6.31 0.41
C GLY A 243 13.23 4.86 0.90
N VAL A 244 13.99 3.89 0.39
CA VAL A 244 13.91 2.50 0.87
C VAL A 244 14.62 2.37 2.24
N PRO A 245 13.93 2.01 3.34
CA PRO A 245 14.49 2.02 4.70
C PRO A 245 15.74 1.17 4.89
N GLY A 246 15.76 -0.05 4.36
CA GLY A 246 16.92 -0.94 4.48
C GLY A 246 18.15 -0.40 3.76
N TYR A 247 17.95 0.29 2.64
CA TYR A 247 19.05 0.91 1.91
C TYR A 247 19.50 2.22 2.58
N LEU A 248 18.58 2.98 3.18
CA LEU A 248 18.90 4.13 4.06
C LEU A 248 19.78 3.70 5.24
N ASP A 249 19.40 2.63 5.95
CA ASP A 249 20.18 2.08 7.07
C ASP A 249 21.58 1.64 6.61
N MET A 250 21.65 0.92 5.49
CA MET A 250 22.92 0.47 4.92
C MET A 250 23.84 1.65 4.56
N LEU A 251 23.35 2.64 3.82
CA LEU A 251 24.12 3.81 3.42
C LEU A 251 24.57 4.63 4.61
N MET A 252 23.72 4.77 5.63
CA MET A 252 24.06 5.50 6.83
C MET A 252 25.16 4.81 7.64
N ARG A 253 25.03 3.50 7.85
CA ARG A 253 26.08 2.68 8.50
C ARG A 253 27.39 2.74 7.73
N GLN A 254 27.33 2.71 6.40
CA GLN A 254 28.51 2.87 5.56
C GLN A 254 29.15 4.25 5.75
N ALA A 255 28.37 5.33 5.71
CA ALA A 255 28.89 6.68 5.94
C ALA A 255 29.52 6.85 7.33
N LEU A 256 28.88 6.30 8.38
CA LEU A 256 29.41 6.31 9.74
C LEU A 256 30.72 5.52 9.85
N SER A 257 30.83 4.37 9.15
CA SER A 257 32.05 3.56 9.12
C SER A 257 33.24 4.27 8.47
N GLN A 258 32.99 5.15 7.49
CA GLN A 258 34.01 5.90 6.75
C GLN A 258 34.42 7.22 7.44
N GLY A 259 34.00 7.45 8.68
CA GLY A 259 34.36 8.65 9.45
C GLY A 259 33.35 9.80 9.37
N GLY A 260 32.13 9.53 8.91
CA GLY A 260 31.02 10.47 8.85
C GLY A 260 30.51 10.72 7.43
N LEU A 261 29.38 11.39 7.32
CA LEU A 261 28.82 11.87 6.06
C LEU A 261 29.77 12.96 5.54
N GLN A 262 30.77 12.55 4.75
CA GLN A 262 31.66 13.51 4.11
C GLN A 262 30.80 14.37 3.20
N ASN A 263 30.88 15.69 3.37
CA ASN A 263 30.28 16.62 2.43
C ASN A 263 30.86 16.30 1.05
N ALA A 264 30.07 15.64 0.19
CA ALA A 264 30.23 15.75 -1.24
C ALA A 264 29.79 17.16 -1.65
N ALA A 265 30.44 18.18 -1.08
CA ALA A 265 30.54 19.46 -1.71
C ALA A 265 31.38 19.21 -2.97
N ASN A 266 30.70 18.83 -4.05
CA ASN A 266 31.12 19.13 -5.41
C ASN A 266 31.10 20.66 -5.58
N GLY A 267 31.91 21.36 -4.78
CA GLY A 267 32.43 22.67 -5.11
C GLY A 267 33.81 22.43 -5.66
N LEU A 268 33.99 22.60 -6.98
CA LEU A 268 35.33 22.77 -7.54
C LEU A 268 36.09 23.74 -6.62
N PRO A 269 37.31 23.40 -6.16
CA PRO A 269 38.09 24.25 -5.28
C PRO A 269 38.08 25.66 -5.85
N VAL A 270 37.61 26.65 -5.08
CA VAL A 270 37.51 28.05 -5.54
C VAL A 270 38.84 28.55 -6.10
N TRP A 271 39.94 27.93 -5.67
CA TRP A 271 41.28 28.11 -6.22
C TRP A 271 41.40 27.80 -7.72
N HIS A 272 40.79 26.72 -8.23
CA HIS A 272 40.82 26.42 -9.67
C HIS A 272 39.98 27.40 -10.49
N ILE A 273 38.82 27.86 -9.97
CA ILE A 273 38.01 28.89 -10.63
C ILE A 273 38.78 30.22 -10.68
N SER A 274 39.47 30.58 -9.58
CA SER A 274 40.32 31.78 -9.55
C SER A 274 41.54 31.67 -10.47
N ALA A 275 42.15 30.48 -10.58
CA ALA A 275 43.27 30.22 -11.46
C ALA A 275 42.84 30.28 -12.94
N ILE A 276 41.69 29.69 -13.29
CA ILE A 276 41.14 29.73 -14.64
C ILE A 276 40.72 31.15 -15.02
N ALA A 277 40.12 31.91 -14.11
CA ALA A 277 39.79 33.32 -14.34
C ALA A 277 41.04 34.17 -14.56
N LEU A 278 42.11 33.94 -13.80
CA LEU A 278 43.37 34.66 -13.95
C LEU A 278 44.06 34.31 -15.28
N VAL A 279 44.03 33.03 -15.68
CA VAL A 279 44.55 32.59 -16.99
C VAL A 279 43.71 33.17 -18.13
N LEU A 280 42.39 33.23 -18.01
CA LEU A 280 41.52 33.86 -19.02
C LEU A 280 41.76 35.36 -19.14
N VAL A 281 41.93 36.07 -18.03
CA VAL A 281 42.28 37.50 -18.03
C VAL A 281 43.66 37.73 -18.63
N ALA A 282 44.64 36.87 -18.34
CA ALA A 282 45.97 36.93 -18.94
C ALA A 282 45.92 36.68 -20.45
N LEU A 283 45.16 35.68 -20.92
CA LEU A 283 44.98 35.39 -22.34
C LEU A 283 44.21 36.49 -23.08
N LEU A 284 43.18 37.07 -22.47
CA LEU A 284 42.45 38.22 -23.01
C LEU A 284 43.32 39.47 -23.07
N SER A 285 44.15 39.71 -22.05
CA SER A 285 45.12 40.80 -22.04
C SER A 285 46.18 40.60 -23.10
N LEU A 286 46.67 39.37 -23.31
CA LEU A 286 47.66 39.05 -24.34
C LEU A 286 47.05 39.19 -25.75
N TRP A 287 45.80 38.74 -25.94
CA TRP A 287 45.06 38.88 -27.19
C TRP A 287 44.74 40.35 -27.51
N TRP A 288 44.39 41.15 -26.50
CA TRP A 288 44.11 42.58 -26.68
C TRP A 288 45.37 43.39 -26.99
N LEU A 289 46.50 43.07 -26.33
CA LEU A 289 47.77 43.74 -26.58
C LEU A 289 48.39 43.35 -27.93
N ASN A 290 48.04 42.19 -28.48
CA ASN A 290 48.51 41.70 -29.77
C ASN A 290 47.59 42.07 -30.95
N ARG A 291 46.65 43.00 -30.75
CA ARG A 291 45.67 43.42 -31.77
C ARG A 291 46.18 44.54 -32.71
N GLU A 292 47.38 45.07 -32.51
CA GLU A 292 47.86 46.25 -33.26
C GLU A 292 48.98 46.02 -34.28
N VAL A 293 49.44 44.79 -34.51
CA VAL A 293 50.42 44.54 -35.59
C VAL A 293 50.14 43.19 -36.23
N VAL A 294 49.37 43.17 -37.31
CA VAL A 294 49.70 42.58 -38.62
C VAL A 294 48.54 42.94 -39.56
N ASP A 295 48.64 44.11 -40.18
CA ASP A 295 48.17 44.31 -41.55
C ASP A 295 49.35 44.87 -42.35
N GLU A 296 49.47 44.41 -43.58
CA GLU A 296 50.38 44.89 -44.64
C GLU A 296 51.88 44.52 -44.53
N PHE A 297 52.34 43.53 -45.31
CA PHE A 297 53.05 43.80 -46.58
C PHE A 297 53.56 42.49 -47.21
N ASP A 298 53.22 42.34 -48.48
CA ASP A 298 53.61 41.25 -49.39
C ASP A 298 54.78 41.68 -50.31
N LEU A 299 55.47 40.66 -50.83
CA LEU A 299 56.35 40.59 -52.00
C LEU A 299 57.87 40.92 -51.92
N ALA A 300 58.60 39.81 -52.13
CA ALA A 300 59.74 39.61 -53.04
C ALA A 300 61.17 40.00 -52.61
N GLY A 301 62.06 38.99 -52.65
CA GLY A 301 63.50 39.23 -52.85
C GLY A 301 64.46 38.16 -52.30
N HIS A 302 64.75 37.16 -53.13
CA HIS A 302 66.02 36.42 -53.26
C HIS A 302 66.83 35.99 -52.01
N ALA A 303 67.10 34.69 -51.87
CA ALA A 303 68.36 34.07 -52.30
C ALA A 303 68.56 32.67 -51.67
N SER A 304 69.32 31.86 -52.38
CA SER A 304 69.46 30.41 -52.30
C SER A 304 70.69 29.92 -51.51
N VAL A 305 70.69 28.61 -51.22
CA VAL A 305 71.83 27.64 -51.23
C VAL A 305 72.28 27.01 -49.88
N GLU A 306 72.01 25.70 -49.83
CA GLU A 306 72.77 24.51 -49.37
C GLU A 306 73.65 24.40 -48.10
N LEU A 307 73.47 23.20 -47.49
CA LEU A 307 74.39 22.24 -46.84
C LEU A 307 75.12 22.58 -45.53
N GLY A 308 74.88 21.70 -44.53
CA GLY A 308 75.76 21.48 -43.39
C GLY A 308 75.22 20.44 -42.42
N ALA A 309 75.42 19.15 -42.72
CA ALA A 309 75.20 18.07 -41.78
C ALA A 309 76.24 18.10 -40.65
N GLN A 310 75.83 17.83 -39.40
CA GLN A 310 76.57 16.95 -38.49
C GLN A 310 75.74 16.56 -37.26
N ALA A 311 75.75 15.24 -37.00
CA ALA A 311 75.15 14.55 -35.88
C ALA A 311 76.00 14.68 -34.61
N THR A 312 75.39 14.61 -33.44
CA THR A 312 75.99 14.02 -32.23
C THR A 312 74.91 13.39 -31.36
N ALA A 313 75.31 12.28 -30.73
CA ALA A 313 74.48 11.18 -30.26
C ALA A 313 74.02 11.30 -28.79
N PHE A 314 73.04 10.46 -28.45
CA PHE A 314 72.48 10.14 -27.12
C PHE A 314 73.54 9.72 -26.08
N PRO A 315 73.15 9.70 -24.78
CA PRO A 315 72.85 8.39 -24.22
C PRO A 315 71.58 8.32 -23.34
N GLU A 316 71.05 7.09 -23.36
CA GLU A 316 69.94 6.47 -22.65
C GLU A 316 70.23 6.30 -21.12
N PRO A 317 69.27 5.90 -20.24
CA PRO A 317 68.84 4.48 -20.23
C PRO A 317 67.39 4.15 -19.82
N VAL A 318 66.88 3.07 -20.43
CA VAL A 318 66.13 1.88 -19.91
C VAL A 318 64.86 2.02 -19.05
N SER A 319 63.85 1.13 -19.11
CA SER A 319 63.39 0.12 -20.08
C SER A 319 62.06 -0.44 -19.48
N SER A 320 60.98 -0.44 -20.26
CA SER A 320 59.69 -1.05 -19.93
C SER A 320 59.58 -2.44 -20.58
N GLY A 321 58.98 -3.37 -19.87
CA GLY A 321 58.95 -4.79 -20.21
C GLY A 321 58.22 -5.18 -21.50
N THR A 322 58.74 -6.25 -22.10
CA THR A 322 58.21 -7.00 -23.25
C THR A 322 57.10 -7.96 -22.83
N LEU A 323 55.97 -8.00 -23.55
CA LEU A 323 55.32 -9.25 -23.98
C LEU A 323 54.53 -9.06 -25.30
N LYS A 324 54.96 -9.86 -26.30
CA LYS A 324 54.39 -10.31 -27.60
C LYS A 324 53.02 -9.78 -28.12
N PRO A 325 52.90 -9.43 -29.42
CA PRO A 325 51.63 -9.06 -30.05
C PRO A 325 50.75 -10.27 -30.43
N LEU A 326 49.43 -10.11 -30.21
CA LEU A 326 48.34 -10.96 -30.67
C LEU A 326 47.79 -10.49 -32.04
N PRO A 327 47.09 -11.35 -32.81
CA PRO A 327 46.74 -11.09 -34.20
C PRO A 327 45.64 -10.04 -34.39
N VAL A 328 45.63 -9.43 -35.58
CA VAL A 328 44.64 -8.45 -36.05
C VAL A 328 43.26 -9.08 -36.17
N LEU A 329 42.26 -8.47 -35.53
CA LEU A 329 40.84 -8.79 -35.69
C LEU A 329 40.22 -7.87 -36.76
N GLU A 330 39.45 -8.46 -37.67
CA GLU A 330 38.65 -7.77 -38.68
C GLU A 330 37.49 -6.99 -38.04
N PRO A 331 37.10 -5.83 -38.60
CA PRO A 331 36.00 -5.03 -38.07
C PRO A 331 34.63 -5.67 -38.37
N LEU A 332 33.83 -5.90 -37.33
CA LEU A 332 32.40 -6.18 -37.45
C LEU A 332 31.65 -4.96 -38.01
N VAL A 333 30.87 -5.19 -39.06
CA VAL A 333 29.95 -4.24 -39.67
C VAL A 333 28.66 -4.17 -38.84
N LEU A 334 28.31 -2.97 -38.35
CA LEU A 334 27.03 -2.67 -37.73
C LEU A 334 25.98 -2.38 -38.81
N SER A 335 24.81 -3.01 -38.70
CA SER A 335 23.64 -2.75 -39.55
C SER A 335 23.07 -1.34 -39.28
N PRO A 336 22.62 -0.59 -40.30
CA PRO A 336 22.06 0.73 -40.12
C PRO A 336 20.59 0.72 -39.67
N GLU A 337 20.26 1.66 -38.78
CA GLU A 337 18.91 2.10 -38.40
C GLU A 337 18.11 2.60 -39.62
N PRO A 338 16.78 2.38 -39.70
CA PRO A 338 15.97 2.90 -40.79
C PRO A 338 15.67 4.40 -40.61
N GLU A 339 16.04 5.19 -41.61
CA GLU A 339 15.72 6.61 -41.72
C GLU A 339 14.24 6.87 -42.00
N PHE A 340 13.68 7.84 -41.26
CA PHE A 340 12.38 8.45 -41.48
C PHE A 340 12.50 9.48 -42.61
N ASN A 341 11.72 9.33 -43.71
CA ASN A 341 11.72 10.30 -44.81
C ASN A 341 10.30 10.81 -45.08
N PRO A 342 10.02 12.14 -44.96
CA PRO A 342 8.71 12.70 -45.21
C PRO A 342 8.47 12.86 -46.72
N ARG A 343 7.35 12.34 -47.24
CA ARG A 343 6.87 12.66 -48.59
C ARG A 343 5.60 13.51 -48.53
N GLN A 344 5.67 14.64 -49.24
CA GLN A 344 4.58 15.57 -49.54
C GLN A 344 3.50 14.94 -50.44
N PRO A 345 2.29 15.54 -50.49
CA PRO A 345 1.11 14.95 -51.10
C PRO A 345 1.04 15.21 -52.61
N GLN A 346 0.76 14.17 -53.38
CA GLN A 346 0.27 14.28 -54.76
C GLN A 346 -0.99 13.44 -54.96
N GLU A 347 -2.07 14.18 -55.12
CA GLU A 347 -3.38 13.87 -55.67
C GLU A 347 -3.26 13.31 -57.10
N VAL A 348 -3.87 12.16 -57.43
CA VAL A 348 -4.57 11.87 -58.71
C VAL A 348 -5.48 10.63 -58.55
N GLU A 349 -6.76 10.89 -58.85
CA GLU A 349 -7.87 10.08 -59.39
C GLU A 349 -8.42 8.82 -58.71
N ALA A 350 -9.71 8.97 -58.39
CA ALA A 350 -10.68 7.94 -58.10
C ALA A 350 -10.91 6.99 -59.29
N ALA A 351 -10.88 5.69 -59.00
CA ALA A 351 -11.69 4.70 -59.67
C ALA A 351 -12.48 3.93 -58.61
N THR A 352 -13.79 4.06 -58.69
CA THR A 352 -14.80 3.36 -57.90
C THR A 352 -14.59 1.85 -57.94
N GLU A 353 -14.30 1.23 -56.80
CA GLU A 353 -14.59 -0.18 -56.59
C GLU A 353 -15.36 -0.34 -55.27
N VAL A 354 -16.56 -0.87 -55.41
CA VAL A 354 -17.58 -1.01 -54.38
C VAL A 354 -17.15 -2.11 -53.42
N LEU A 355 -17.04 -1.80 -52.12
CA LEU A 355 -16.88 -2.80 -51.06
C LEU A 355 -18.15 -3.68 -51.00
N PRO A 356 -18.03 -5.02 -51.08
CA PRO A 356 -19.16 -5.90 -50.78
C PRO A 356 -19.43 -5.92 -49.28
N VAL A 357 -20.71 -5.80 -48.94
CA VAL A 357 -21.26 -6.12 -47.61
C VAL A 357 -20.99 -7.61 -47.36
N ALA A 358 -20.22 -7.92 -46.31
CA ALA A 358 -20.05 -9.29 -45.84
C ALA A 358 -21.24 -9.67 -44.95
N GLU A 359 -22.36 -10.03 -45.58
CA GLU A 359 -23.36 -10.92 -44.99
C GLU A 359 -22.84 -12.36 -45.06
N GLY A 360 -22.94 -13.06 -43.93
CA GLY A 360 -23.12 -14.52 -43.92
C GLY A 360 -21.87 -15.39 -43.90
N LEU A 361 -21.31 -15.61 -42.70
CA LEU A 361 -20.76 -16.90 -42.28
C LEU A 361 -20.95 -17.05 -40.77
N VAL A 362 -22.20 -17.18 -40.32
CA VAL A 362 -22.50 -17.85 -39.04
C VAL A 362 -23.01 -19.22 -39.42
N ASP A 363 -22.38 -20.26 -38.87
CA ASP A 363 -22.78 -21.65 -39.08
C ASP A 363 -24.28 -21.79 -38.69
N PRO A 364 -25.16 -22.28 -39.57
CA PRO A 364 -26.58 -22.40 -39.26
C PRO A 364 -26.87 -23.24 -38.01
N GLN A 365 -25.95 -24.13 -37.61
CA GLN A 365 -26.06 -24.85 -36.33
C GLN A 365 -25.74 -23.97 -35.11
N GLN A 366 -24.81 -23.02 -35.22
CA GLN A 366 -24.52 -22.08 -34.14
C GLN A 366 -25.63 -21.04 -33.96
N GLN A 367 -26.22 -20.57 -35.06
CA GLN A 367 -27.36 -19.65 -34.98
C GLN A 367 -28.56 -20.33 -34.30
N GLN A 368 -28.84 -21.60 -34.63
CA GLN A 368 -29.89 -22.38 -33.96
C GLN A 368 -29.62 -22.59 -32.47
N GLN A 369 -28.38 -22.84 -32.06
CA GLN A 369 -28.02 -22.97 -30.65
C GLN A 369 -28.19 -21.66 -29.87
N ILE A 370 -27.89 -20.52 -30.50
CA ILE A 370 -28.06 -19.20 -29.90
C ILE A 370 -29.56 -18.89 -29.74
N ASP A 371 -30.36 -19.19 -30.76
CA ASP A 371 -31.80 -18.99 -30.72
C ASP A 371 -32.46 -19.90 -29.67
N ASP A 372 -32.04 -21.17 -29.56
CA ASP A 372 -32.52 -22.10 -28.53
C ASP A 372 -32.16 -21.63 -27.10
N LEU A 373 -30.95 -21.08 -26.91
CA LEU A 373 -30.51 -20.52 -25.62
C LEU A 373 -31.29 -19.26 -25.25
N LEU A 374 -31.58 -18.39 -26.21
CA LEU A 374 -32.39 -17.20 -26.00
C LEU A 374 -33.82 -17.58 -25.63
N GLN A 375 -34.41 -18.56 -26.32
CA GLN A 375 -35.76 -19.05 -26.03
C GLN A 375 -35.87 -19.72 -24.66
N GLN A 376 -34.85 -20.48 -24.24
CA GLN A 376 -34.78 -21.02 -22.89
C GLN A 376 -34.66 -19.92 -21.82
N SER A 377 -33.90 -18.87 -22.10
CA SER A 377 -33.75 -17.75 -21.17
C SER A 377 -35.05 -16.95 -20.99
N GLU A 378 -35.80 -16.74 -22.07
CA GLU A 378 -37.11 -16.06 -22.04
C GLU A 378 -38.15 -16.90 -21.29
N ALA A 379 -38.20 -18.22 -21.55
CA ALA A 379 -39.10 -19.14 -20.84
C ALA A 379 -38.80 -19.20 -19.32
N LEU A 380 -37.53 -19.17 -18.93
CA LEU A 380 -37.11 -19.12 -17.53
C LEU A 380 -37.53 -17.79 -16.88
N HIS A 381 -37.44 -16.69 -17.63
CA HIS A 381 -37.85 -15.37 -17.17
C HIS A 381 -39.37 -15.27 -16.97
N GLU A 382 -40.16 -15.83 -17.87
CA GLU A 382 -41.62 -15.92 -17.73
C GLU A 382 -42.02 -16.83 -16.56
N GLN A 383 -41.34 -17.96 -16.34
CA GLN A 383 -41.60 -18.81 -15.17
C GLN A 383 -41.29 -18.09 -13.85
N LEU A 384 -40.20 -17.33 -13.78
CA LEU A 384 -39.85 -16.54 -12.60
C LEU A 384 -40.86 -15.41 -12.34
N GLN A 385 -41.38 -14.78 -13.39
CA GLN A 385 -42.43 -13.77 -13.28
C GLN A 385 -43.78 -14.38 -12.87
N GLN A 386 -44.16 -15.54 -13.41
CA GLN A 386 -45.39 -16.24 -13.01
C GLN A 386 -45.32 -16.76 -11.56
N ALA A 387 -44.14 -17.22 -11.11
CA ALA A 387 -43.90 -17.60 -9.72
C ALA A 387 -44.03 -16.38 -8.77
N ALA A 388 -43.52 -15.21 -9.18
CA ALA A 388 -43.65 -13.97 -8.41
C ALA A 388 -45.11 -13.46 -8.30
N VAL A 389 -45.92 -13.67 -9.36
CA VAL A 389 -47.35 -13.33 -9.35
C VAL A 389 -48.16 -14.33 -8.50
N GLN A 390 -47.83 -15.63 -8.53
CA GLN A 390 -48.49 -16.63 -7.70
C GLN A 390 -48.18 -16.47 -6.20
N MET A 391 -46.97 -16.03 -5.84
CA MET A 391 -46.63 -15.72 -4.43
C MET A 391 -47.33 -14.45 -3.91
N SER A 392 -47.88 -13.60 -4.78
CA SER A 392 -48.58 -12.37 -4.40
C SER A 392 -50.11 -12.50 -4.32
N GLN A 393 -50.70 -13.64 -4.71
CA GLN A 393 -52.17 -13.80 -4.78
C GLN A 393 -52.78 -14.83 -3.81
N VAL A 394 -52.00 -15.44 -2.90
CA VAL A 394 -52.58 -16.30 -1.85
C VAL A 394 -52.76 -15.51 -0.56
N SER A 395 -53.80 -14.67 -0.53
CA SER A 395 -54.44 -14.25 0.72
C SER A 395 -55.91 -14.64 0.65
N PRO A 396 -56.33 -15.74 1.28
CA PRO A 396 -57.73 -15.98 1.53
C PRO A 396 -58.11 -15.26 2.82
N GLU A 397 -58.97 -14.27 2.66
CA GLU A 397 -59.89 -13.78 3.66
C GLU A 397 -60.67 -14.97 4.27
N ALA A 398 -60.46 -15.21 5.57
CA ALA A 398 -61.32 -16.08 6.37
C ALA A 398 -61.37 -15.55 7.82
N THR A 399 -62.41 -14.77 8.06
CA THR A 399 -63.02 -14.42 9.35
C THR A 399 -63.07 -15.58 10.35
N LEU A 400 -62.67 -15.36 11.61
CA LEU A 400 -63.29 -15.94 12.80
C LEU A 400 -63.07 -15.03 14.04
N PRO A 401 -63.94 -15.11 15.08
CA PRO A 401 -64.27 -14.00 15.98
C PRO A 401 -63.59 -14.04 17.36
N VAL A 402 -63.70 -12.90 18.04
CA VAL A 402 -63.34 -12.61 19.44
C VAL A 402 -63.91 -13.63 20.43
N PRO A 403 -63.17 -13.97 21.50
CA PRO A 403 -63.73 -13.78 22.84
C PRO A 403 -62.78 -13.08 23.82
N GLN A 404 -63.34 -12.13 24.58
CA GLN A 404 -62.74 -11.47 25.73
C GLN A 404 -63.11 -12.17 27.05
N GLN A 405 -62.12 -12.19 27.95
CA GLN A 405 -62.18 -12.19 29.43
C GLN A 405 -62.51 -13.49 30.21
N ALA A 406 -61.56 -13.89 31.07
CA ALA A 406 -61.72 -13.84 32.54
C ALA A 406 -60.36 -14.01 33.27
N VAL A 407 -60.24 -13.26 34.37
CA VAL A 407 -59.13 -13.09 35.31
C VAL A 407 -59.05 -14.23 36.32
N VAL A 408 -57.84 -14.73 36.69
CA VAL A 408 -57.44 -15.13 38.08
C VAL A 408 -55.90 -15.08 38.24
N THR A 409 -55.42 -14.21 39.13
CA THR A 409 -54.07 -14.13 39.79
C THR A 409 -54.03 -15.05 41.04
N PRO A 410 -52.89 -15.51 41.63
CA PRO A 410 -51.85 -14.63 42.21
C PRO A 410 -50.39 -15.16 42.41
N GLN A 411 -49.47 -14.18 42.59
CA GLN A 411 -48.30 -14.09 43.50
C GLN A 411 -47.19 -15.16 43.59
N SER A 412 -45.95 -14.71 43.29
CA SER A 412 -44.83 -14.72 44.25
C SER A 412 -43.76 -13.68 43.87
N GLU A 413 -43.40 -12.85 44.85
CA GLU A 413 -42.43 -11.73 44.85
C GLU A 413 -41.06 -12.24 45.43
N PRO A 414 -40.01 -11.42 45.66
CA PRO A 414 -38.98 -10.95 44.72
C PRO A 414 -37.52 -11.30 45.15
N VAL A 415 -36.53 -11.26 44.23
CA VAL A 415 -35.15 -10.82 44.54
C VAL A 415 -34.49 -10.13 43.32
N ALA A 416 -34.28 -8.82 43.48
CA ALA A 416 -33.25 -7.93 42.93
C ALA A 416 -32.60 -8.19 41.54
N SER A 417 -32.86 -7.27 40.61
CA SER A 417 -31.80 -6.50 39.94
C SER A 417 -32.38 -5.15 39.50
N VAL A 418 -32.04 -4.10 40.23
CA VAL A 418 -32.37 -2.71 39.91
C VAL A 418 -31.33 -2.23 38.91
N GLN A 419 -31.72 -2.02 37.65
CA GLN A 419 -31.01 -1.10 36.75
C GLN A 419 -31.76 0.24 36.75
N PRO A 420 -31.18 1.31 37.28
CA PRO A 420 -31.64 2.67 37.05
C PRO A 420 -30.80 3.28 35.92
N ALA A 421 -31.25 3.21 34.66
CA ALA A 421 -30.57 3.94 33.57
C ALA A 421 -31.45 4.34 32.38
N THR A 422 -32.68 3.83 32.25
CA THR A 422 -33.45 4.05 31.00
C THR A 422 -34.20 5.39 30.94
N ILE A 423 -34.15 6.22 31.99
CA ILE A 423 -34.92 7.49 32.05
C ILE A 423 -34.02 8.73 31.88
N GLU A 424 -32.69 8.63 32.03
CA GLU A 424 -31.78 9.79 31.89
C GLU A 424 -31.19 9.98 30.48
N VAL A 425 -31.28 8.99 29.60
CA VAL A 425 -30.74 9.06 28.22
C VAL A 425 -31.48 10.11 27.37
N ALA A 426 -32.79 10.29 27.57
CA ALA A 426 -33.60 11.22 26.79
C ALA A 426 -33.28 12.71 27.05
N LYS A 427 -32.51 13.04 28.09
CA LYS A 427 -32.20 14.43 28.46
C LYS A 427 -30.86 14.95 27.92
N ARG A 428 -30.06 14.09 27.27
CA ARG A 428 -28.70 14.43 26.77
C ARG A 428 -28.57 14.43 25.24
N LEU A 429 -29.65 14.15 24.50
CA LEU A 429 -29.68 14.11 23.03
C LEU A 429 -30.25 15.41 22.46
N ASN A 430 -29.59 15.99 21.45
CA ASN A 430 -30.10 17.13 20.68
C ASN A 430 -31.37 16.72 19.88
N ASP A 431 -32.27 17.67 19.56
CA ASP A 431 -33.53 17.40 18.85
C ASP A 431 -33.35 16.60 17.54
N ILE A 432 -32.22 16.80 16.85
CA ILE A 432 -31.86 16.11 15.60
C ILE A 432 -31.47 14.64 15.87
N GLU A 433 -30.76 14.39 16.96
CA GLU A 433 -30.31 13.05 17.37
C GLU A 433 -31.49 12.21 17.85
N GLN A 434 -32.45 12.82 18.56
CA GLN A 434 -33.71 12.17 18.95
C GLN A 434 -34.53 11.77 17.71
N ARG A 435 -34.63 12.66 16.71
CA ARG A 435 -35.31 12.35 15.44
C ARG A 435 -34.60 11.25 14.64
N PHE A 436 -33.28 11.17 14.71
CA PHE A 436 -32.50 10.10 14.10
C PHE A 436 -32.66 8.76 14.83
N MET A 437 -32.76 8.77 16.17
CA MET A 437 -33.06 7.57 16.96
C MET A 437 -34.47 7.02 16.71
N ALA A 438 -35.40 7.86 16.29
CA ALA A 438 -36.76 7.44 15.94
C ALA A 438 -36.87 6.77 14.55
N LEU A 439 -35.79 6.75 13.75
CA LEU A 439 -35.79 6.12 12.43
C LEU A 439 -35.78 4.58 12.54
N PRO A 440 -36.41 3.86 11.59
CA PRO A 440 -36.38 2.41 11.55
C PRO A 440 -34.95 1.86 11.43
N LYS A 441 -34.67 0.82 12.21
CA LYS A 441 -33.36 0.16 12.31
C LYS A 441 -32.86 -0.43 10.98
N GLU A 442 -33.79 -0.81 10.11
CA GLU A 442 -33.52 -1.46 8.82
C GLU A 442 -33.22 -0.47 7.68
N HIS A 443 -33.32 0.85 7.94
CA HIS A 443 -33.10 1.88 6.91
C HIS A 443 -31.62 2.25 6.74
N TYR A 444 -31.33 2.96 5.64
CA TYR A 444 -30.03 3.50 5.26
C TYR A 444 -30.08 5.03 5.14
N SER A 445 -28.98 5.69 5.48
CA SER A 445 -28.78 7.12 5.24
C SER A 445 -27.47 7.36 4.50
N LEU A 446 -27.41 8.38 3.65
CA LEU A 446 -26.20 8.71 2.91
C LEU A 446 -25.27 9.60 3.72
N GLN A 447 -24.07 9.12 4.02
CA GLN A 447 -23.04 9.95 4.63
C GLN A 447 -22.38 10.82 3.56
N VAL A 448 -22.56 12.13 3.68
CA VAL A 448 -22.05 13.13 2.72
C VAL A 448 -20.83 13.88 3.24
N LEU A 449 -20.64 13.96 4.56
CA LEU A 449 -19.49 14.64 5.17
C LEU A 449 -19.15 14.02 6.53
N GLY A 450 -17.86 13.94 6.85
CA GLY A 450 -17.36 13.83 8.22
C GLY A 450 -16.38 14.96 8.51
N ALA A 451 -16.55 15.68 9.63
CA ALA A 451 -15.73 16.82 10.00
C ALA A 451 -15.35 16.80 11.49
N ARG A 452 -14.15 17.29 11.82
CA ARG A 452 -13.68 17.42 13.22
C ARG A 452 -14.33 18.56 14.00
N TYR A 453 -14.90 19.54 13.30
CA TYR A 453 -15.46 20.73 13.93
C TYR A 453 -16.92 20.94 13.49
N GLU A 454 -17.77 21.29 14.45
CA GLU A 454 -19.19 21.57 14.23
C GLU A 454 -19.39 22.72 13.22
N ALA A 455 -18.51 23.72 13.28
CA ALA A 455 -18.53 24.87 12.36
C ALA A 455 -18.42 24.45 10.89
N THR A 456 -17.58 23.44 10.59
CA THR A 456 -17.41 22.90 9.24
C THR A 456 -18.65 22.14 8.78
N ALA A 457 -19.29 21.37 9.67
CA ALA A 457 -20.55 20.69 9.37
C ALA A 457 -21.69 21.69 9.11
N LYS A 458 -21.82 22.74 9.94
CA LYS A 458 -22.80 23.82 9.77
C LYS A 458 -22.57 24.62 8.48
N GLN A 459 -21.32 24.95 8.16
CA GLN A 459 -20.99 25.64 6.92
C GLN A 459 -21.30 24.78 5.68
N PHE A 460 -21.12 23.46 5.80
CA PHE A 460 -21.49 22.52 4.75
C PHE A 460 -23.01 22.40 4.58
N LEU A 461 -23.80 22.42 5.65
CA LEU A 461 -25.27 22.49 5.57
C LEU A 461 -25.75 23.72 4.79
N THR A 462 -25.15 24.89 5.02
CA THR A 462 -25.47 26.09 4.25
C THR A 462 -25.14 25.93 2.76
N SER A 463 -24.09 25.14 2.44
CA SER A 463 -23.66 24.86 1.07
C SER A 463 -24.47 23.76 0.37
N LEU A 464 -25.16 22.90 1.12
CA LEU A 464 -26.02 21.84 0.60
C LEU A 464 -27.28 22.41 -0.07
N GLY A 465 -27.72 23.60 0.31
CA GLY A 465 -28.93 24.24 -0.25
C GLY A 465 -30.19 23.41 0.00
N ALA A 466 -31.33 23.83 -0.56
CA ALA A 466 -32.64 23.20 -0.33
C ALA A 466 -32.73 21.77 -0.93
N VAL A 467 -32.11 20.79 -0.26
CA VAL A 467 -32.32 19.37 -0.53
C VAL A 467 -33.70 18.99 0.01
N LYS A 468 -34.55 18.38 -0.82
CA LYS A 468 -35.90 17.92 -0.42
C LYS A 468 -35.89 16.72 0.54
N LEU A 469 -34.71 16.23 0.91
CA LEU A 469 -34.50 15.07 1.77
C LEU A 469 -34.16 15.54 3.19
N PRO A 470 -34.58 14.82 4.24
CA PRO A 470 -34.22 15.16 5.60
C PRO A 470 -32.70 15.07 5.79
N VAL A 471 -32.11 16.06 6.45
CA VAL A 471 -30.67 16.12 6.75
C VAL A 471 -30.47 15.98 8.25
N TYR A 472 -29.57 15.07 8.64
CA TYR A 472 -29.22 14.81 10.03
C TYR A 472 -27.74 15.12 10.24
N VAL A 473 -27.42 15.80 11.34
CA VAL A 473 -26.04 15.98 11.79
C VAL A 473 -25.90 15.26 13.11
N LEU A 474 -25.03 14.25 13.14
CA LEU A 474 -24.74 13.48 14.33
C LEU A 474 -23.35 13.83 14.83
N GLU A 475 -23.21 14.03 16.14
CA GLU A 475 -21.92 14.17 16.78
C GLU A 475 -21.50 12.81 17.35
N LEU A 476 -20.52 12.17 16.71
CA LEU A 476 -19.93 10.91 17.13
C LEU A 476 -18.55 11.14 17.77
N GLU A 477 -17.97 10.10 18.35
CA GLU A 477 -16.60 10.13 18.87
C GLU A 477 -15.69 9.24 18.03
N ARG A 478 -14.48 9.75 17.73
CA ARG A 478 -13.45 8.99 17.01
C ARG A 478 -12.09 9.25 17.66
N GLY A 479 -11.59 8.26 18.40
CA GLY A 479 -10.29 8.35 19.08
C GLY A 479 -10.27 9.36 20.24
N GLY A 480 -11.39 9.54 20.94
CA GLY A 480 -11.52 10.49 22.05
C GLY A 480 -11.76 11.95 21.63
N GLU A 481 -11.85 12.24 20.33
CA GLU A 481 -12.18 13.57 19.78
C GLU A 481 -13.56 13.60 19.12
N PRO A 482 -14.27 14.74 19.14
CA PRO A 482 -15.59 14.89 18.52
C PRO A 482 -15.51 14.83 16.99
N TRP A 483 -16.43 14.07 16.39
CA TRP A 483 -16.52 13.82 14.95
C TRP A 483 -17.96 14.02 14.45
N PHE A 484 -18.17 15.08 13.71
CA PHE A 484 -19.48 15.45 13.16
C PHE A 484 -19.73 14.76 11.83
N VAL A 485 -20.82 14.01 11.73
CA VAL A 485 -21.24 13.31 10.52
C VAL A 485 -22.52 13.94 9.98
N VAL A 486 -22.49 14.37 8.72
CA VAL A 486 -23.68 14.86 8.00
C VAL A 486 -24.25 13.73 7.17
N LEU A 487 -25.51 13.41 7.42
CA LEU A 487 -26.29 12.35 6.79
C LEU A 487 -27.46 12.96 6.03
N VAL A 488 -27.77 12.41 4.86
CA VAL A 488 -28.88 12.86 4.01
C VAL A 488 -29.79 11.70 3.68
N GLY A 489 -31.10 11.92 3.89
CA GLY A 489 -32.17 11.01 3.55
C GLY A 489 -32.31 9.79 4.48
N ASP A 490 -33.49 9.20 4.40
CA ASP A 490 -33.85 7.92 4.97
C ASP A 490 -34.34 7.00 3.84
N PHE A 491 -33.67 5.87 3.66
CA PHE A 491 -33.92 4.95 2.54
C PHE A 491 -34.19 3.55 3.06
N VAL A 492 -35.18 2.87 2.49
CA VAL A 492 -35.57 1.51 2.90
C VAL A 492 -34.50 0.48 2.53
N SER A 493 -33.75 0.71 1.44
CA SER A 493 -32.71 -0.21 0.97
C SER A 493 -31.40 0.51 0.60
N GLN A 494 -30.29 -0.24 0.63
CA GLN A 494 -28.99 0.26 0.18
C GLN A 494 -29.02 0.65 -1.31
N ARG A 495 -29.83 -0.04 -2.13
CA ARG A 495 -29.99 0.26 -3.55
C ARG A 495 -30.66 1.61 -3.76
N ASP A 496 -31.70 1.92 -2.99
CA ASP A 496 -32.39 3.21 -3.06
C ASP A 496 -31.49 4.35 -2.59
N ALA A 497 -30.70 4.13 -1.54
CA ALA A 497 -29.69 5.08 -1.08
C ALA A 497 -28.66 5.37 -2.18
N ARG A 498 -28.15 4.34 -2.88
CA ARG A 498 -27.18 4.53 -3.99
C ARG A 498 -27.80 5.29 -5.16
N ASN A 499 -29.03 4.96 -5.56
CA ASN A 499 -29.73 5.67 -6.63
C ASN A 499 -29.97 7.15 -6.26
N ALA A 500 -30.21 7.44 -4.98
CA ALA A 500 -30.38 8.81 -4.50
C ALA A 500 -29.09 9.66 -4.61
N ILE A 501 -27.90 9.05 -4.70
CA ILE A 501 -26.64 9.78 -4.92
C ILE A 501 -26.67 10.56 -6.24
N GLU A 502 -27.28 9.99 -7.29
CA GLU A 502 -27.37 10.64 -8.61
C GLU A 502 -28.19 11.94 -8.57
N ASN A 503 -29.17 11.99 -7.67
CA ASN A 503 -30.06 13.15 -7.46
C ASN A 503 -29.47 14.21 -6.51
N LEU A 504 -28.27 14.00 -5.96
CA LEU A 504 -27.59 14.98 -5.13
C LEU A 504 -26.86 16.05 -5.97
N PRO A 505 -26.72 17.28 -5.44
CA PRO A 505 -25.94 18.34 -6.09
C PRO A 505 -24.52 17.85 -6.45
N GLN A 506 -24.00 18.26 -7.61
CA GLN A 506 -22.67 17.82 -8.10
C GLN A 506 -21.55 18.00 -7.07
N LYS A 507 -21.61 19.07 -6.27
CA LYS A 507 -20.65 19.32 -5.17
C LYS A 507 -20.62 18.20 -4.13
N VAL A 508 -21.75 17.56 -3.86
CA VAL A 508 -21.87 16.45 -2.90
C VAL A 508 -21.46 15.15 -3.56
N ARG A 509 -21.80 14.93 -4.83
CA ARG A 509 -21.36 13.74 -5.59
C ARG A 509 -19.84 13.63 -5.69
N ASN A 510 -19.14 14.77 -5.82
CA ASN A 510 -17.67 14.81 -5.84
C ASN A 510 -17.03 14.33 -4.53
N LEU A 511 -17.76 14.32 -3.41
CA LEU A 511 -17.29 13.81 -2.12
C LEU A 511 -17.49 12.29 -1.96
N GLN A 512 -17.96 11.61 -3.02
CA GLN A 512 -18.24 10.17 -3.03
C GLN A 512 -19.06 9.70 -1.81
N PRO A 513 -20.30 10.19 -1.66
CA PRO A 513 -21.16 9.83 -0.54
C PRO A 513 -21.48 8.34 -0.59
N TRP A 514 -21.61 7.73 0.58
CA TRP A 514 -21.84 6.29 0.69
C TRP A 514 -22.97 5.98 1.66
N ALA A 515 -23.67 4.88 1.39
CA ALA A 515 -24.82 4.46 2.18
C ALA A 515 -24.38 3.78 3.49
N ARG A 516 -24.84 4.32 4.62
CA ARG A 516 -24.65 3.75 5.95
C ARG A 516 -25.95 3.20 6.52
N PRO A 517 -25.94 2.02 7.16
CA PRO A 517 -27.12 1.52 7.86
C PRO A 517 -27.39 2.35 9.12
N VAL A 518 -28.66 2.70 9.35
CA VAL A 518 -29.11 3.51 10.49
C VAL A 518 -28.84 2.79 11.82
N THR A 519 -28.97 1.46 11.87
CA THR A 519 -28.59 0.63 13.03
C THR A 519 -27.19 0.88 13.55
N LYS A 520 -26.18 0.89 12.68
CA LYS A 520 -24.79 1.11 13.09
C LYS A 520 -24.59 2.53 13.63
N LEU A 521 -25.24 3.52 13.02
CA LEU A 521 -25.17 4.92 13.47
C LEU A 521 -25.87 5.14 14.81
N GLN A 522 -27.03 4.50 15.04
CA GLN A 522 -27.73 4.50 16.32
C GLN A 522 -26.90 3.83 17.42
N GLN A 523 -26.25 2.70 17.15
CA GLN A 523 -25.34 2.04 18.08
C GLN A 523 -24.17 2.94 18.48
N GLN A 524 -23.54 3.63 17.52
CA GLN A 524 -22.45 4.57 17.81
C GLN A 524 -22.90 5.74 18.70
N LEU A 525 -24.12 6.24 18.49
CA LEU A 525 -24.70 7.31 19.29
C LEU A 525 -25.06 6.83 20.71
N VAL A 526 -25.56 5.60 20.87
CA VAL A 526 -25.79 4.99 22.20
C VAL A 526 -24.47 4.79 22.95
N ASN A 527 -23.44 4.29 22.27
CA ASN A 527 -22.13 4.05 22.88
C ASN A 527 -21.49 5.35 23.38
N LYS A 528 -21.63 6.45 22.63
CA LYS A 528 -21.20 7.79 23.08
C LYS A 528 -21.87 8.21 24.39
N ILE A 529 -23.20 8.04 24.49
CA ILE A 529 -23.94 8.44 25.70
C ILE A 529 -23.49 7.64 26.92
N ASN A 530 -23.20 6.35 26.72
CA ASN A 530 -22.73 5.48 27.78
C ASN A 530 -21.26 5.78 28.19
N ALA A 531 -20.42 6.21 27.25
CA ALA A 531 -19.02 6.57 27.50
C ALA A 531 -18.84 7.93 28.18
N GLY A 532 -19.74 8.90 27.95
CA GLY A 532 -19.72 10.22 28.61
C GLY A 532 -20.41 10.28 29.98
N GLY A 533 -20.67 9.13 30.60
CA GLY A 533 -21.45 8.98 31.84
C GLY A 533 -20.65 8.69 33.11
N GLU A 534 -19.33 8.50 33.03
CA GLU A 534 -18.45 8.24 34.19
C GLU A 534 -17.74 9.50 34.70
#